data_AF-W7Q4Y0-F1
#
_entry.id   AF-W7Q4Y0-F1
#
_cell.length_a   1.000
_cell.length_b   1.000
_cell.length_c   1.000
_cell.angle_alpha   90.00
_cell.angle_beta   90.00
_cell.angle_gamma   90.00
#
_symmetry.space_group_name_H-M   'P 1'
#
loop_
_entity.id
_entity.type
_entity.pdbx_description
1 polymer ?
#
loop_
_entity_poly.entity_id
_entity_poly.type
_entity_poly.pdbx_seq_one_letter_code
_entity_poly.pdbx_strand_id
1 'polypeptide(L)'
;MNRLFAPQPAVGLNLAALFLVLALLIATPVRSQIVVALLLLYAIPYLVVNRATLQVTRFDWVVIGLLSLYLLSHLPVFVLSGYSSRYLSPGFHMLALAPIYLMLRHLIAPQELPRFRTWLEWGVIVGSLGAFALGMYQLFWLGDRRIDGFLFSINFGYLSCAMGFLALALVRGSTRKVWLLVAGTAVLIACVMTLARGAVLAIPLLALLLMVLNVDRLGWKLPVGVLVGMVVLSLLAYATVPAIERRVHYTIDEVVNLAEGDVTAAVSSGGRLQLWTAATHALAERPLVGLTYAEREAQIAELIEQGVLTEWVAGVSRGHAHSQYFEMAATGGVLGLIALVGFLIAPGVYQLRLLWRDRDNTYALTAVVFTAGFALYSLTEVALQHELIVTFYAYVQVMLVVLARPASSNAVGGGLTCET
;
A
#
# COMPACT_ATOMS: atom_id res chain seq x y z
N MET A 1 -0.84 -18.99 34.99
CA MET A 1 -0.64 -18.46 33.62
C MET A 1 -1.75 -17.46 33.32
N ASN A 2 -1.41 -16.22 32.96
CA ASN A 2 -2.39 -15.18 32.64
C ASN A 2 -3.24 -15.61 31.43
N ARG A 3 -4.54 -15.91 31.66
CA ARG A 3 -5.48 -16.33 30.60
C ARG A 3 -5.51 -15.35 29.42
N LEU A 4 -5.23 -14.07 29.66
CA LEU A 4 -5.17 -13.00 28.66
C LEU A 4 -4.15 -13.26 27.52
N PHE A 5 -3.03 -13.94 27.81
CA PHE A 5 -1.96 -14.19 26.83
C PHE A 5 -1.97 -15.64 26.29
N ALA A 6 -3.07 -16.36 26.50
CA ALA A 6 -3.27 -17.66 25.88
C ALA A 6 -3.58 -17.51 24.37
N PRO A 7 -3.32 -18.54 23.53
CA PRO A 7 -3.55 -18.45 22.09
C PRO A 7 -4.99 -18.09 21.68
N GLN A 8 -6.01 -18.63 22.34
CA GLN A 8 -7.41 -18.36 21.98
C GLN A 8 -7.84 -16.88 22.08
N PRO A 9 -7.66 -16.18 23.22
CA PRO A 9 -7.97 -14.75 23.28
C PRO A 9 -7.11 -13.92 22.34
N ALA A 10 -5.85 -14.30 22.13
CA ALA A 10 -4.97 -13.64 21.17
C ALA A 10 -5.50 -13.75 19.73
N VAL A 11 -6.04 -14.92 19.31
CA VAL A 11 -6.74 -15.06 18.02
C VAL A 11 -7.91 -14.09 17.94
N GLY A 12 -8.77 -14.04 18.97
CA GLY A 12 -9.93 -13.13 18.99
C GLY A 12 -9.54 -11.66 18.81
N LEU A 13 -8.49 -11.20 19.51
CA LEU A 13 -7.96 -9.85 19.38
C LEU A 13 -7.41 -9.56 17.99
N ASN A 14 -6.68 -10.51 17.39
CA ASN A 14 -6.15 -10.36 16.03
C ASN A 14 -7.26 -10.31 14.97
N LEU A 15 -8.31 -11.13 15.13
CA LEU A 15 -9.49 -11.08 14.25
C LEU A 15 -10.19 -9.72 14.35
N ALA A 16 -10.45 -9.23 15.56
CA ALA A 16 -11.05 -7.93 15.79
C ALA A 16 -10.20 -6.79 15.22
N ALA A 17 -8.88 -6.82 15.46
CA ALA A 17 -7.96 -5.84 14.90
C ALA A 17 -7.96 -5.87 13.37
N LEU A 18 -7.94 -7.05 12.75
CA LEU A 18 -7.97 -7.19 11.28
C LEU A 18 -9.21 -6.55 10.68
N PHE A 19 -10.38 -6.80 11.26
CA PHE A 19 -11.62 -6.15 10.82
C PHE A 19 -11.58 -4.64 11.04
N LEU A 20 -11.23 -4.18 12.24
CA LEU A 20 -11.26 -2.76 12.59
C LEU A 20 -10.25 -1.93 11.79
N VAL A 21 -9.05 -2.46 11.55
CA VAL A 21 -8.02 -1.79 10.74
C VAL A 21 -8.56 -1.47 9.35
N LEU A 22 -9.25 -2.43 8.72
CA LEU A 22 -9.79 -2.31 7.37
C LEU A 22 -11.09 -1.51 7.31
N ALA A 23 -11.98 -1.71 8.29
CA ALA A 23 -13.27 -1.03 8.36
C ALA A 23 -13.11 0.47 8.64
N LEU A 24 -12.16 0.85 9.51
CA LEU A 24 -11.95 2.24 9.90
C LEU A 24 -11.02 3.01 8.96
N LEU A 25 -10.23 2.30 8.14
CA LEU A 25 -9.11 2.84 7.34
C LEU A 25 -9.44 4.13 6.59
N ILE A 26 -10.60 4.15 5.93
CA ILE A 26 -11.00 5.24 5.01
C ILE A 26 -12.31 5.89 5.47
N ALA A 27 -13.26 5.08 5.96
CA ALA A 27 -14.63 5.49 6.21
C ALA A 27 -14.81 6.41 7.43
N THR A 28 -13.79 6.56 8.27
CA THR A 28 -13.90 7.27 9.55
C THR A 28 -12.73 8.22 9.77
N PRO A 29 -12.89 9.28 10.59
CA PRO A 29 -11.76 10.12 11.00
C PRO A 29 -10.85 9.41 12.01
N VAL A 30 -11.25 8.22 12.51
CA VAL A 30 -10.46 7.44 13.45
C VAL A 30 -9.25 6.85 12.72
N ARG A 31 -8.07 7.22 13.21
CA ARG A 31 -6.78 6.74 12.75
C ARG A 31 -6.63 5.23 13.00
N SER A 32 -6.74 4.40 11.96
CA SER A 32 -6.70 2.94 12.08
C SER A 32 -5.36 2.41 12.63
N GLN A 33 -4.27 3.18 12.54
CA GLN A 33 -2.99 2.88 13.19
C GLN A 33 -3.09 2.78 14.72
N ILE A 34 -4.11 3.38 15.35
CA ILE A 34 -4.36 3.21 16.79
C ILE A 34 -4.64 1.74 17.11
N VAL A 35 -5.43 1.06 16.27
CA VAL A 35 -5.72 -0.37 16.43
C VAL A 35 -4.46 -1.20 16.30
N VAL A 36 -3.59 -0.87 15.33
CA VAL A 36 -2.30 -1.53 15.13
C VAL A 36 -1.37 -1.29 16.33
N ALA A 37 -1.31 -0.07 16.86
CA ALA A 37 -0.51 0.26 18.04
C ALA A 37 -0.97 -0.52 19.29
N LEU A 38 -2.29 -0.61 19.52
CA LEU A 38 -2.83 -1.44 20.61
C LEU A 38 -2.50 -2.92 20.42
N LEU A 39 -2.57 -3.43 19.19
CA LEU A 39 -2.19 -4.81 18.87
C LEU A 39 -0.68 -5.05 19.09
N LEU A 40 0.18 -4.08 18.77
CA LEU A 40 1.61 -4.13 19.07
C LEU A 40 1.86 -4.22 20.58
N LEU A 41 1.21 -3.35 21.36
CA LEU A 41 1.34 -3.34 22.82
C LEU A 41 0.89 -4.67 23.43
N TYR A 42 -0.08 -5.36 22.82
CA TYR A 42 -0.49 -6.71 23.19
C TYR A 42 0.50 -7.79 22.71
N ALA A 43 1.04 -7.66 21.49
CA ALA A 43 1.93 -8.65 20.88
C ALA A 43 3.22 -8.86 21.67
N ILE A 44 3.80 -7.79 22.22
CA ILE A 44 5.06 -7.87 22.99
C ILE A 44 4.93 -8.80 24.22
N PRO A 45 4.02 -8.55 25.20
CA PRO A 45 3.86 -9.43 26.35
C PRO A 45 3.37 -10.83 25.95
N TYR A 46 2.55 -10.95 24.89
CA TYR A 46 2.16 -12.26 24.35
C TYR A 46 3.38 -13.10 23.96
N LEU A 47 4.33 -12.52 23.21
CA LEU A 47 5.55 -13.20 22.79
C LEU A 47 6.46 -13.56 23.98
N VAL A 48 6.53 -12.69 24.99
CA VAL A 48 7.32 -12.97 26.21
C VAL A 48 6.73 -14.17 26.96
N VAL A 49 5.40 -14.23 27.13
CA VAL A 49 4.72 -15.34 27.82
C VAL A 49 4.84 -16.65 27.05
N ASN A 50 4.75 -16.60 25.71
CA ASN A 50 4.77 -17.79 24.85
C ASN A 50 6.17 -18.05 24.23
N ARG A 51 7.24 -17.48 24.80
CA ARG A 51 8.61 -17.60 24.25
C ARG A 51 9.11 -19.04 24.17
N ALA A 52 8.64 -19.93 25.04
CA ALA A 52 9.08 -21.33 25.10
C ALA A 52 8.59 -22.14 23.88
N THR A 53 7.48 -21.76 23.27
CA THR A 53 6.88 -22.43 22.10
C THR A 53 7.15 -21.69 20.80
N LEU A 54 7.67 -20.47 20.86
CA LEU A 54 7.97 -19.64 19.70
C LEU A 54 9.32 -20.02 19.07
N GLN A 55 9.29 -20.68 17.91
CA GLN A 55 10.51 -21.02 17.17
C GLN A 55 10.77 -20.05 16.02
N VAL A 56 11.69 -19.08 16.18
CA VAL A 56 12.02 -18.10 15.12
C VAL A 56 12.91 -18.76 14.05
N THR A 57 12.42 -18.79 12.81
CA THR A 57 13.08 -19.41 11.65
C THR A 57 13.94 -18.40 10.87
N ARG A 58 14.76 -18.90 9.94
CA ARG A 58 15.51 -18.03 9.01
C ARG A 58 14.59 -17.13 8.18
N PHE A 59 13.42 -17.63 7.78
CA PHE A 59 12.44 -16.85 7.03
C PHE A 59 11.92 -15.67 7.86
N ASP A 60 11.71 -15.87 9.17
CA ASP A 60 11.27 -14.80 10.07
C ASP A 60 12.29 -13.68 10.16
N TRP A 61 13.58 -14.01 10.23
CA TRP A 61 14.66 -13.01 10.21
C TRP A 61 14.72 -12.22 8.91
N VAL A 62 14.40 -12.85 7.76
CA VAL A 62 14.26 -12.12 6.50
C VAL A 62 13.11 -11.13 6.57
N VAL A 63 11.94 -11.54 7.05
CA VAL A 63 10.77 -10.64 7.20
C VAL A 63 11.09 -9.48 8.15
N ILE A 64 11.69 -9.76 9.31
CA ILE A 64 12.09 -8.73 10.28
C ILE A 64 13.14 -7.79 9.67
N GLY A 65 14.11 -8.32 8.93
CA GLY A 65 15.10 -7.52 8.20
C GLY A 65 14.45 -6.58 7.18
N LEU A 66 13.49 -7.07 6.40
CA LEU A 66 12.75 -6.23 5.44
C LEU A 66 11.93 -5.14 6.13
N LEU A 67 11.26 -5.46 7.24
CA LEU A 67 10.53 -4.46 8.05
C LEU A 67 11.45 -3.43 8.70
N SER A 68 12.72 -3.77 8.94
CA SER A 68 13.72 -2.86 9.53
C SER A 68 14.44 -2.01 8.48
N LEU A 69 14.43 -2.43 7.23
CA LEU A 69 15.32 -1.88 6.19
C LEU A 69 15.08 -0.39 5.92
N TYR A 70 13.82 0.06 5.95
CA TYR A 70 13.48 1.48 5.83
C TYR A 70 14.13 2.29 6.96
N LEU A 71 13.92 1.86 8.22
CA LEU A 71 14.48 2.54 9.40
C LEU A 71 16.01 2.62 9.29
N LEU A 72 16.66 1.50 8.98
CA LEU A 72 18.12 1.40 8.88
C LEU A 72 18.67 2.29 7.76
N SER A 73 18.02 2.32 6.60
CA SER A 73 18.46 3.15 5.46
C SER A 73 18.43 4.66 5.75
N HIS A 74 17.57 5.11 6.67
CA HIS A 74 17.41 6.53 7.01
C HIS A 74 18.17 6.96 8.27
N LEU A 75 18.86 6.04 8.97
CA LEU A 75 19.70 6.39 10.13
C LEU A 75 20.81 7.40 9.79
N PRO A 76 21.51 7.32 8.64
CA PRO A 76 22.55 8.30 8.32
C PRO A 76 21.98 9.72 8.16
N VAL A 77 20.89 9.89 7.40
CA VAL A 77 20.25 11.20 7.20
C VAL A 77 19.60 11.72 8.47
N PHE A 78 19.08 10.83 9.32
CA PHE A 78 18.63 11.20 10.66
C PHE A 78 19.75 11.86 11.48
N VAL A 79 20.96 11.27 11.50
CA VAL A 79 22.10 11.87 12.21
C VAL A 79 22.53 13.18 11.56
N LEU A 80 22.64 13.23 10.23
CA LEU A 80 23.03 14.44 9.48
C LEU A 80 22.05 15.60 9.67
N SER A 81 20.76 15.29 9.85
CA SER A 81 19.71 16.28 10.10
C SER A 81 19.66 16.84 11.52
N GLY A 82 20.59 16.44 12.40
CA GLY A 82 20.52 16.79 13.82
C GLY A 82 19.42 16.04 14.57
N TYR A 83 19.23 14.76 14.27
CA TYR A 83 18.30 13.85 14.96
C TYR A 83 16.81 14.16 14.77
N SER A 84 16.41 14.60 13.56
CA SER A 84 15.01 14.84 13.25
C SER A 84 14.20 13.53 13.12
N SER A 85 13.28 13.27 14.04
CA SER A 85 12.46 12.04 14.07
C SER A 85 11.62 11.80 12.81
N ARG A 86 11.37 12.84 12.00
CA ARG A 86 10.60 12.77 10.76
C ARG A 86 11.14 11.73 9.77
N TYR A 87 12.46 11.52 9.69
CA TYR A 87 13.06 10.54 8.77
C TYR A 87 12.84 9.09 9.21
N LEU A 88 12.69 8.86 10.51
CA LEU A 88 12.56 7.53 11.07
C LEU A 88 11.10 7.10 11.27
N SER A 89 10.15 8.06 11.32
CA SER A 89 8.74 7.76 11.62
C SER A 89 8.17 6.62 10.74
N PRO A 90 8.25 6.65 9.40
CA PRO A 90 7.74 5.55 8.58
C PRO A 90 8.44 4.22 8.87
N GLY A 91 9.75 4.24 9.13
CA GLY A 91 10.54 3.07 9.49
C GLY A 91 10.12 2.44 10.83
N PHE A 92 9.80 3.26 11.83
CA PHE A 92 9.26 2.77 13.11
C PHE A 92 7.89 2.13 12.92
N HIS A 93 7.02 2.73 12.11
CA HIS A 93 5.72 2.16 11.78
C HIS A 93 5.87 0.79 11.11
N MET A 94 6.86 0.57 10.24
CA MET A 94 7.13 -0.75 9.66
C MET A 94 7.69 -1.75 10.69
N LEU A 95 8.72 -1.37 11.44
CA LEU A 95 9.36 -2.23 12.43
C LEU A 95 8.40 -2.66 13.55
N ALA A 96 7.45 -1.79 13.91
CA ALA A 96 6.35 -2.07 14.83
C ALA A 96 5.51 -3.28 14.42
N LEU A 97 5.51 -3.70 13.14
CA LEU A 97 4.80 -4.91 12.71
C LEU A 97 5.57 -6.20 13.00
N ALA A 98 6.86 -6.16 13.35
CA ALA A 98 7.65 -7.37 13.60
C ALA A 98 7.11 -8.22 14.78
N PRO A 99 6.76 -7.66 15.95
CA PRO A 99 6.11 -8.42 17.01
C PRO A 99 4.74 -8.97 16.60
N ILE A 100 3.96 -8.19 15.85
CA ILE A 100 2.64 -8.62 15.36
C ILE A 100 2.81 -9.79 14.38
N TYR A 101 3.77 -9.73 13.47
CA TYR A 101 4.11 -10.82 12.56
C TYR A 101 4.46 -12.12 13.28
N LEU A 102 5.37 -12.05 14.27
CA LEU A 102 5.77 -13.23 15.05
C LEU A 102 4.59 -13.81 15.84
N MET A 103 3.74 -12.96 16.40
CA MET A 103 2.53 -13.39 17.10
C MET A 103 1.57 -14.07 16.12
N LEU A 104 1.27 -13.46 14.98
CA LEU A 104 0.40 -14.04 13.95
C LEU A 104 0.94 -15.38 13.46
N ARG A 105 2.26 -15.51 13.25
CA ARG A 105 2.87 -16.78 12.88
C ARG A 105 2.66 -17.87 13.92
N HIS A 106 2.78 -17.53 15.19
CA HIS A 106 2.58 -18.45 16.30
C HIS A 106 1.09 -18.86 16.45
N LEU A 107 0.17 -17.97 16.11
CA LEU A 107 -1.28 -18.17 16.28
C LEU A 107 -1.97 -18.85 15.09
N ILE A 108 -1.59 -18.50 13.86
CA ILE A 108 -2.32 -18.93 12.66
C ILE A 108 -1.89 -20.36 12.29
N ALA A 109 -2.63 -21.30 12.85
CA ALA A 109 -2.66 -22.70 12.43
C ALA A 109 -3.67 -22.89 11.27
N PRO A 110 -3.58 -23.99 10.48
CA PRO A 110 -4.48 -24.24 9.36
C PRO A 110 -5.98 -24.16 9.73
N GLN A 111 -6.34 -24.58 10.94
CA GLN A 111 -7.70 -24.53 11.47
C GLN A 111 -8.26 -23.10 11.65
N GLU A 112 -7.39 -22.10 11.84
CA GLU A 112 -7.80 -20.70 12.03
C GLU A 112 -7.94 -19.95 10.69
N LEU A 113 -7.38 -20.48 9.60
CA LEU A 113 -7.41 -19.82 8.28
C LEU A 113 -8.83 -19.42 7.82
N PRO A 114 -9.88 -20.26 7.95
CA PRO A 114 -11.23 -19.86 7.54
C PRO A 114 -11.80 -18.70 8.36
N ARG A 115 -11.41 -18.60 9.65
CA ARG A 115 -11.82 -17.50 10.53
C ARG A 115 -11.13 -16.21 10.13
N PHE A 116 -9.80 -16.22 9.98
CA PHE A 116 -9.05 -15.06 9.50
C PHE A 116 -9.55 -14.59 8.14
N ARG A 117 -9.84 -15.52 7.22
CA ARG A 117 -10.46 -15.22 5.93
C ARG A 117 -11.77 -14.44 6.08
N THR A 118 -12.66 -14.93 6.93
CA THR A 118 -13.98 -14.32 7.13
C THR A 118 -13.87 -12.89 7.66
N TRP A 119 -12.97 -12.65 8.62
CA TRP A 119 -12.77 -11.31 9.19
C TRP A 119 -12.04 -10.36 8.25
N LEU A 120 -11.09 -10.87 7.45
CA LEU A 120 -10.47 -10.13 6.35
C LEU A 120 -11.53 -9.66 5.34
N GLU A 121 -12.36 -10.59 4.84
CA GLU A 121 -13.41 -10.30 3.87
C GLU A 121 -14.41 -9.27 4.41
N TRP A 122 -14.90 -9.44 5.64
CA TRP A 122 -15.83 -8.47 6.24
C TRP A 122 -15.19 -7.11 6.50
N GLY A 123 -13.92 -7.08 6.92
CA GLY A 123 -13.18 -5.81 7.10
C GLY A 123 -13.06 -5.06 5.76
N VAL A 124 -12.72 -5.78 4.68
CA VAL A 124 -12.67 -5.21 3.34
C VAL A 124 -14.05 -4.75 2.87
N ILE A 125 -15.10 -5.56 3.05
CA ILE A 125 -16.48 -5.23 2.63
C ILE A 125 -16.97 -3.97 3.35
N VAL A 126 -16.91 -3.96 4.69
CA VAL A 126 -17.41 -2.85 5.50
C VAL A 126 -16.60 -1.59 5.25
N GLY A 127 -15.26 -1.69 5.21
CA GLY A 127 -14.39 -0.55 4.94
C GLY A 127 -14.62 0.06 3.55
N SER A 128 -14.79 -0.78 2.53
CA SER A 128 -15.02 -0.35 1.15
C SER A 128 -16.40 0.30 0.96
N LEU A 129 -17.45 -0.31 1.50
CA LEU A 129 -18.81 0.25 1.45
C LEU A 129 -18.92 1.53 2.29
N GLY A 130 -18.27 1.58 3.45
CA GLY A 130 -18.19 2.78 4.28
C GLY A 130 -17.45 3.92 3.58
N ALA A 131 -16.33 3.63 2.93
CA ALA A 131 -15.59 4.62 2.12
C ALA A 131 -16.44 5.16 0.97
N PHE A 132 -17.16 4.28 0.26
CA PHE A 132 -18.07 4.70 -0.79
C PHE A 132 -19.21 5.58 -0.25
N ALA A 133 -19.87 5.16 0.83
CA ALA A 133 -20.94 5.94 1.45
C ALA A 133 -20.47 7.33 1.91
N LEU A 134 -19.30 7.41 2.56
CA LEU A 134 -18.67 8.69 2.93
C LEU A 134 -18.41 9.56 1.71
N GLY A 135 -17.86 8.98 0.65
CA GLY A 135 -17.57 9.69 -0.59
C GLY A 135 -18.82 10.23 -1.27
N MET A 136 -19.87 9.42 -1.37
CA MET A 136 -21.15 9.86 -1.95
C MET A 136 -21.82 10.94 -1.10
N TYR A 137 -21.68 10.86 0.23
CA TYR A 137 -22.13 11.92 1.14
C TYR A 137 -21.39 13.24 0.85
N GLN A 138 -20.06 13.24 0.68
CA GLN A 138 -19.31 14.44 0.33
C GLN A 138 -19.76 15.05 -1.01
N LEU A 139 -19.89 14.22 -2.05
CA LEU A 139 -20.26 14.72 -3.39
C LEU A 139 -21.69 15.26 -3.45
N PHE A 140 -22.66 14.46 -2.99
CA PHE A 140 -24.08 14.76 -3.23
C PHE A 140 -24.72 15.58 -2.13
N TRP A 141 -24.26 15.43 -0.88
CA TRP A 141 -24.84 16.14 0.26
C TRP A 141 -24.07 17.39 0.63
N LEU A 142 -22.74 17.33 0.70
CA LEU A 142 -21.91 18.51 0.98
C LEU A 142 -21.67 19.36 -0.28
N GLY A 143 -21.87 18.80 -1.47
CA GLY A 143 -21.65 19.50 -2.74
C GLY A 143 -20.17 19.62 -3.10
N ASP A 144 -19.31 18.78 -2.52
CA ASP A 144 -17.89 18.78 -2.83
C ASP A 144 -17.65 18.39 -4.29
N ARG A 145 -16.69 19.06 -4.95
CA ARG A 145 -16.38 18.80 -6.37
C ARG A 145 -15.69 17.45 -6.61
N ARG A 146 -15.13 16.86 -5.57
CA ARG A 146 -14.42 15.57 -5.58
C ARG A 146 -14.45 14.96 -4.18
N ILE A 147 -14.16 13.68 -4.08
CA ILE A 147 -14.01 13.01 -2.79
C ILE A 147 -12.61 13.29 -2.22
N ASP A 148 -12.55 13.91 -1.05
CA ASP A 148 -11.31 14.07 -0.28
C ASP A 148 -11.27 13.15 0.96
N GLY A 149 -12.43 12.71 1.45
CA GLY A 149 -12.58 11.95 2.69
C GLY A 149 -11.93 12.67 3.87
N PHE A 150 -11.31 11.90 4.76
CA PHE A 150 -10.53 12.41 5.89
C PHE A 150 -9.01 12.46 5.60
N LEU A 151 -8.59 12.15 4.37
CA LEU A 151 -7.19 11.79 4.06
C LEU A 151 -6.56 12.60 2.93
N PHE A 152 -7.26 13.59 2.37
CA PHE A 152 -7.01 14.16 1.05
C PHE A 152 -7.31 13.17 -0.08
N SER A 153 -7.85 13.68 -1.20
CA SER A 153 -8.26 12.92 -2.39
C SER A 153 -7.22 11.93 -2.90
N ILE A 154 -5.93 12.30 -2.88
CA ILE A 154 -4.85 11.44 -3.37
C ILE A 154 -4.72 10.17 -2.51
N ASN A 155 -4.61 10.33 -1.19
CA ASN A 155 -4.46 9.20 -0.27
C ASN A 155 -5.75 8.39 -0.17
N PHE A 156 -6.91 9.06 -0.16
CA PHE A 156 -8.20 8.39 -0.26
C PHE A 156 -8.25 7.50 -1.51
N GLY A 157 -7.87 8.04 -2.67
CA GLY A 157 -7.85 7.31 -3.94
C GLY A 157 -6.96 6.07 -3.90
N TYR A 158 -5.72 6.17 -3.41
CA TYR A 158 -4.83 5.00 -3.33
C TYR A 158 -5.33 3.93 -2.37
N LEU A 159 -5.84 4.31 -1.20
CA LEU A 159 -6.39 3.36 -0.24
C LEU A 159 -7.68 2.72 -0.77
N SER A 160 -8.55 3.50 -1.45
CA SER A 160 -9.74 2.99 -2.11
C SER A 160 -9.41 2.02 -3.24
N CYS A 161 -8.40 2.32 -4.05
CA CYS A 161 -7.89 1.42 -5.09
C CYS A 161 -7.36 0.12 -4.47
N ALA A 162 -6.53 0.21 -3.41
CA ALA A 162 -6.01 -0.94 -2.70
C ALA A 162 -7.12 -1.82 -2.11
N MET A 163 -8.10 -1.22 -1.41
CA MET A 163 -9.25 -1.94 -0.84
C MET A 163 -10.12 -2.59 -1.91
N GLY A 164 -10.32 -1.90 -3.05
CA GLY A 164 -11.05 -2.43 -4.19
C GLY A 164 -10.40 -3.69 -4.77
N PHE A 165 -9.10 -3.64 -5.03
CA PHE A 165 -8.37 -4.79 -5.57
C PHE A 165 -8.15 -5.91 -4.55
N LEU A 166 -8.06 -5.60 -3.25
CA LEU A 166 -8.16 -6.60 -2.18
C LEU A 166 -9.51 -7.33 -2.24
N ALA A 167 -10.63 -6.59 -2.36
CA ALA A 167 -11.96 -7.18 -2.44
C ALA A 167 -12.09 -8.11 -3.66
N LEU A 168 -11.68 -7.62 -4.84
CA LEU A 168 -11.77 -8.37 -6.10
C LEU A 168 -10.88 -9.62 -6.08
N ALA A 169 -9.66 -9.55 -5.53
CA ALA A 169 -8.77 -10.70 -5.40
C ALA A 169 -9.33 -11.77 -4.45
N LEU A 170 -9.99 -11.35 -3.37
CA LEU A 170 -10.59 -12.25 -2.37
C LEU A 170 -11.87 -12.97 -2.84
N VAL A 171 -12.47 -12.55 -3.96
CA VAL A 171 -13.66 -13.20 -4.55
C VAL A 171 -13.41 -14.70 -4.77
N ARG A 172 -12.18 -15.05 -5.13
CA ARG A 172 -11.80 -16.43 -5.42
C ARG A 172 -11.95 -17.34 -4.19
N GLY A 173 -12.81 -18.35 -4.28
CA GLY A 173 -13.03 -19.30 -3.18
C GLY A 173 -13.77 -18.74 -1.97
N SER A 174 -14.33 -17.52 -2.07
CA SER A 174 -15.14 -16.93 -1.00
C SER A 174 -16.60 -17.41 -1.10
N THR A 175 -17.28 -17.52 0.04
CA THR A 175 -18.76 -17.66 0.08
C THR A 175 -19.48 -16.31 -0.04
N ARG A 176 -18.74 -15.19 0.01
CA ARG A 176 -19.25 -13.81 0.05
C ARG A 176 -18.95 -13.06 -1.26
N LYS A 177 -18.86 -13.79 -2.37
CA LYS A 177 -18.43 -13.26 -3.69
C LYS A 177 -19.21 -12.02 -4.10
N VAL A 178 -20.53 -12.05 -3.96
CA VAL A 178 -21.40 -10.92 -4.32
C VAL A 178 -21.06 -9.68 -3.52
N TRP A 179 -20.92 -9.81 -2.20
CA TRP A 179 -20.54 -8.68 -1.33
C TRP A 179 -19.17 -8.13 -1.65
N LEU A 180 -18.18 -8.99 -1.93
CA LEU A 180 -16.84 -8.55 -2.33
C LEU A 180 -16.84 -7.83 -3.69
N LEU A 181 -17.61 -8.31 -4.66
CA LEU A 181 -17.76 -7.65 -5.96
C LEU A 181 -18.45 -6.29 -5.83
N VAL A 182 -19.55 -6.21 -5.05
CA VAL A 182 -20.27 -4.96 -4.81
C VAL A 182 -19.38 -3.96 -4.07
N ALA A 183 -18.74 -4.39 -2.97
CA ALA A 183 -17.87 -3.54 -2.17
C ALA A 183 -16.65 -3.06 -2.97
N GLY A 184 -16.00 -3.96 -3.71
CA GLY A 184 -14.85 -3.63 -4.56
C GLY A 184 -15.21 -2.64 -5.67
N THR A 185 -16.33 -2.85 -6.35
CA THR A 185 -16.81 -1.94 -7.39
C THR A 185 -17.18 -0.58 -6.81
N ALA A 186 -17.91 -0.54 -5.70
CA ALA A 186 -18.32 0.69 -5.03
C ALA A 186 -17.11 1.55 -4.64
N VAL A 187 -16.11 0.96 -3.98
CA VAL A 187 -14.93 1.73 -3.56
C VAL A 187 -14.03 2.15 -4.73
N LEU A 188 -14.02 1.40 -5.84
CA LEU A 188 -13.35 1.83 -7.07
C LEU A 188 -14.07 2.99 -7.75
N ILE A 189 -15.41 3.04 -7.70
CA ILE A 189 -16.17 4.23 -8.14
C ILE A 189 -15.76 5.43 -7.27
N ALA A 190 -15.71 5.27 -5.95
CA ALA A 190 -15.24 6.34 -5.06
C ALA A 190 -13.80 6.77 -5.41
N CYS A 191 -12.90 5.83 -5.71
CA CYS A 191 -11.55 6.13 -6.20
C CYS A 191 -11.57 7.03 -7.45
N VAL A 192 -12.38 6.71 -8.46
CA VAL A 192 -12.51 7.54 -9.67
C VAL A 192 -13.03 8.94 -9.36
N MET A 193 -14.00 9.04 -8.44
CA MET A 193 -14.57 10.32 -8.03
C MET A 193 -13.64 11.19 -7.15
N THR A 194 -12.47 10.69 -6.73
CA THR A 194 -11.42 11.55 -6.14
C THR A 194 -10.75 12.46 -7.17
N LEU A 195 -10.86 12.13 -8.46
CA LEU A 195 -10.15 12.77 -9.58
C LEU A 195 -8.61 12.77 -9.42
N ALA A 196 -8.09 11.89 -8.56
CA ALA A 196 -6.66 11.67 -8.34
C ALA A 196 -6.09 10.77 -9.45
N ARG A 197 -5.46 11.39 -10.45
CA ARG A 197 -4.95 10.72 -11.66
C ARG A 197 -4.12 9.47 -11.34
N GLY A 198 -3.20 9.55 -10.38
CA GLY A 198 -2.33 8.42 -10.00
C GLY A 198 -3.12 7.19 -9.55
N ALA A 199 -4.16 7.37 -8.73
CA ALA A 199 -4.97 6.25 -8.24
C ALA A 199 -5.86 5.66 -9.35
N VAL A 200 -6.42 6.52 -10.21
CA VAL A 200 -7.26 6.11 -11.35
C VAL A 200 -6.45 5.34 -12.40
N LEU A 201 -5.22 5.78 -12.70
CA LEU A 201 -4.33 5.09 -13.64
C LEU A 201 -3.92 3.70 -13.17
N ALA A 202 -3.88 3.44 -11.86
CA ALA A 202 -3.58 2.12 -11.33
C ALA A 202 -4.70 1.09 -11.57
N ILE A 203 -5.96 1.53 -11.71
CA ILE A 203 -7.12 0.65 -11.90
C ILE A 203 -6.98 -0.26 -13.14
N PRO A 204 -6.77 0.25 -14.37
CA PRO A 204 -6.61 -0.62 -15.54
C PRO A 204 -5.41 -1.56 -15.44
N LEU A 205 -4.29 -1.09 -14.86
CA LEU A 205 -3.09 -1.91 -14.71
C LEU A 205 -3.30 -3.07 -13.72
N LEU A 206 -3.95 -2.80 -12.59
CA LEU A 206 -4.26 -3.82 -11.59
C LEU A 206 -5.37 -4.77 -12.05
N ALA A 207 -6.36 -4.26 -12.80
CA ALA A 207 -7.39 -5.08 -13.41
C ALA A 207 -6.78 -6.05 -14.43
N LEU A 208 -5.91 -5.56 -15.32
CA LEU A 208 -5.18 -6.39 -16.26
C LEU A 208 -4.32 -7.43 -15.54
N LEU A 209 -3.56 -7.03 -14.51
CA LEU A 209 -2.77 -7.96 -13.72
C LEU A 209 -3.65 -9.06 -13.09
N LEU A 210 -4.75 -8.69 -12.44
CA LEU A 210 -5.66 -9.64 -11.82
C LEU A 210 -6.28 -10.61 -12.84
N MET A 211 -6.61 -10.13 -14.04
CA MET A 211 -7.10 -10.97 -15.14
C MET A 211 -6.03 -11.94 -15.64
N VAL A 212 -4.80 -11.45 -15.88
CA VAL A 212 -3.66 -12.28 -16.31
C VAL A 212 -3.37 -13.39 -15.29
N LEU A 213 -3.43 -13.06 -14.00
CA LEU A 213 -3.22 -14.04 -12.92
C LEU A 213 -4.36 -15.06 -12.77
N ASN A 214 -5.52 -14.84 -13.40
CA ASN A 214 -6.67 -15.75 -13.41
C ASN A 214 -7.05 -16.19 -14.83
N VAL A 215 -6.15 -16.05 -15.81
CA VAL A 215 -6.42 -16.36 -17.22
C VAL A 215 -6.82 -17.82 -17.44
N ASP A 216 -6.27 -18.71 -16.62
CA ASP A 216 -6.56 -20.15 -16.59
C ASP A 216 -8.02 -20.46 -16.20
N ARG A 217 -8.73 -19.51 -15.58
CA ARG A 217 -10.10 -19.72 -15.06
C ARG A 217 -11.16 -18.87 -15.72
N LEU A 218 -10.82 -17.66 -16.14
CA LEU A 218 -11.79 -16.68 -16.64
C LEU A 218 -12.14 -16.90 -18.12
N GLY A 219 -11.34 -17.69 -18.85
CA GLY A 219 -11.40 -17.76 -20.31
C GLY A 219 -11.06 -16.40 -20.95
N TRP A 220 -11.01 -16.32 -22.28
CA TRP A 220 -10.64 -15.08 -22.97
C TRP A 220 -11.79 -14.06 -23.07
N LYS A 221 -13.05 -14.52 -23.01
CA LYS A 221 -14.24 -13.68 -23.21
C LYS A 221 -14.46 -12.68 -22.08
N LEU A 222 -14.25 -13.10 -20.83
CA LEU A 222 -14.48 -12.23 -19.67
C LEU A 222 -13.46 -11.08 -19.60
N PRO A 223 -12.13 -11.30 -19.72
CA PRO A 223 -11.16 -10.21 -19.79
C PRO A 223 -11.44 -9.22 -20.92
N VAL A 224 -11.78 -9.72 -22.12
CA VAL A 224 -12.16 -8.85 -23.25
C VAL A 224 -13.41 -8.04 -22.92
N GLY A 225 -14.45 -8.68 -22.35
CA GLY A 225 -15.67 -8.01 -21.93
C GLY A 225 -15.42 -6.93 -20.86
N VAL A 226 -14.55 -7.19 -19.88
CA VAL A 226 -14.18 -6.19 -18.87
C VAL A 226 -13.39 -5.05 -19.50
N LEU A 227 -12.43 -5.33 -20.40
CA LEU A 227 -11.66 -4.29 -21.09
C LEU A 227 -12.56 -3.40 -21.94
N VAL A 228 -13.47 -4.00 -22.73
CA VAL A 228 -14.48 -3.27 -23.50
C VAL A 228 -15.39 -2.46 -22.58
N GLY A 229 -15.87 -3.06 -21.49
CA GLY A 229 -16.69 -2.37 -20.49
C GLY A 229 -15.98 -1.18 -19.87
N MET A 230 -14.70 -1.32 -19.50
CA MET A 230 -13.89 -0.21 -18.98
C MET A 230 -13.78 0.93 -19.99
N VAL A 231 -13.49 0.62 -21.26
CA VAL A 231 -13.42 1.64 -22.33
C VAL A 231 -14.76 2.34 -22.51
N VAL A 232 -15.85 1.58 -22.63
CA VAL A 232 -17.21 2.13 -22.81
C VAL A 232 -17.61 3.00 -21.62
N LEU A 233 -17.37 2.53 -20.39
CA LEU A 233 -17.67 3.29 -19.18
C LEU A 233 -16.82 4.56 -19.06
N SER A 234 -15.53 4.51 -19.43
CA SER A 234 -14.68 5.70 -19.46
C SER A 234 -15.15 6.73 -20.49
N LEU A 235 -15.55 6.30 -21.68
CA LEU A 235 -16.11 7.19 -22.71
C LEU A 235 -17.45 7.79 -22.27
N LEU A 236 -18.33 6.98 -21.69
CA LEU A 236 -19.59 7.46 -21.13
C LEU A 236 -19.34 8.49 -20.02
N ALA A 237 -18.44 8.17 -19.08
CA ALA A 237 -18.09 9.06 -17.99
C ALA A 237 -17.48 10.37 -18.48
N TYR A 238 -16.63 10.34 -19.51
CA TYR A 238 -16.12 11.54 -20.18
C TYR A 238 -17.26 12.38 -20.78
N ALA A 239 -18.23 11.74 -21.45
CA ALA A 239 -19.33 12.43 -22.11
C ALA A 239 -20.40 12.98 -21.13
N THR A 240 -20.59 12.37 -19.96
CA THR A 240 -21.70 12.71 -19.06
C THR A 240 -21.28 13.33 -17.73
N VAL A 241 -20.01 13.27 -17.35
CA VAL A 241 -19.50 13.79 -16.06
C VAL A 241 -18.56 14.98 -16.31
N PRO A 242 -19.01 16.23 -16.16
CA PRO A 242 -18.21 17.42 -16.48
C PRO A 242 -16.89 17.52 -15.71
N ALA A 243 -16.82 16.93 -14.51
CA ALA A 243 -15.59 16.91 -13.72
C ALA A 243 -14.51 16.00 -14.35
N ILE A 244 -14.91 14.89 -14.97
CA ILE A 244 -14.00 13.98 -15.68
C ILE A 244 -13.57 14.62 -16.99
N GLU A 245 -14.50 15.19 -17.76
CA GLU A 245 -14.21 15.93 -18.99
C GLU A 245 -13.12 17.00 -18.76
N ARG A 246 -13.34 17.91 -17.81
CA ARG A 246 -12.34 18.95 -17.46
C ARG A 246 -11.00 18.35 -17.04
N ARG A 247 -11.00 17.20 -16.37
CA ARG A 247 -9.76 16.55 -15.92
C ARG A 247 -8.99 15.91 -17.08
N VAL A 248 -9.69 15.42 -18.09
CA VAL A 248 -9.09 14.94 -19.34
C VAL A 248 -8.49 16.11 -20.11
N HIS A 249 -9.22 17.21 -20.32
CA HIS A 249 -8.68 18.41 -21.00
C HIS A 249 -7.46 18.99 -20.28
N TYR A 250 -7.53 19.16 -18.96
CA TYR A 250 -6.38 19.56 -18.16
C TYR A 250 -5.16 18.66 -18.36
N THR A 251 -5.36 17.36 -18.56
CA THR A 251 -4.25 16.42 -18.82
C THR A 251 -3.70 16.56 -20.24
N ILE A 252 -4.56 16.83 -21.22
CA ILE A 252 -4.13 17.11 -22.60
C ILE A 252 -3.30 18.40 -22.63
N ASP A 253 -3.78 19.46 -21.99
CA ASP A 253 -3.09 20.76 -21.93
C ASP A 253 -1.70 20.62 -21.28
N GLU A 254 -1.60 19.87 -20.18
CA GLU A 254 -0.32 19.57 -19.54
C GLU A 254 0.67 18.84 -20.47
N VAL A 255 0.18 17.89 -21.29
CA VAL A 255 1.03 17.17 -22.25
C VAL A 255 1.47 18.06 -23.39
N VAL A 256 0.58 18.92 -23.91
CA VAL A 256 0.89 19.89 -24.96
C VAL A 256 1.94 20.87 -24.46
N ASN A 257 1.73 21.47 -23.29
CA ASN A 257 2.69 22.41 -22.69
C ASN A 257 4.06 21.75 -22.49
N LEU A 258 4.12 20.51 -21.99
CA LEU A 258 5.38 19.78 -21.87
C LEU A 258 6.06 19.49 -23.21
N ALA A 259 5.29 19.15 -24.25
CA ALA A 259 5.82 18.89 -25.58
C ALA A 259 6.38 20.17 -26.24
N GLU A 260 5.80 21.33 -25.91
CA GLU A 260 6.25 22.65 -26.34
C GLU A 260 7.40 23.21 -25.48
N GLY A 261 7.81 22.50 -24.42
CA GLY A 261 8.87 22.91 -23.50
C GLY A 261 8.42 23.89 -22.42
N ASP A 262 7.12 24.18 -22.33
CA ASP A 262 6.53 25.05 -21.31
C ASP A 262 6.22 24.27 -20.03
N VAL A 263 7.26 24.03 -19.24
CA VAL A 263 7.17 23.30 -17.97
C VAL A 263 6.39 24.11 -16.90
N THR A 264 6.35 25.44 -17.01
CA THR A 264 5.64 26.30 -16.04
C THR A 264 4.13 26.25 -16.26
N ALA A 265 3.68 26.19 -17.52
CA ALA A 265 2.27 26.00 -17.85
C ALA A 265 1.76 24.58 -17.53
N ALA A 266 2.66 23.57 -17.51
CA ALA A 266 2.37 22.22 -17.03
C ALA A 266 2.51 22.09 -15.49
N VAL A 267 1.71 22.86 -14.74
CA VAL A 267 1.82 23.02 -13.29
C VAL A 267 1.85 21.69 -12.52
N SER A 268 1.10 20.67 -12.94
CA SER A 268 1.02 19.42 -12.17
C SER A 268 2.10 18.40 -12.56
N SER A 269 2.21 18.08 -13.84
CA SER A 269 3.14 17.07 -14.37
C SER A 269 4.52 17.67 -14.59
N GLY A 270 4.62 18.88 -15.13
CA GLY A 270 5.88 19.62 -15.25
C GLY A 270 6.48 19.98 -13.90
N GLY A 271 5.66 20.40 -12.94
CA GLY A 271 6.10 20.57 -11.55
C GLY A 271 6.72 19.29 -10.95
N ARG A 272 6.11 18.12 -11.19
CA ARG A 272 6.66 16.82 -10.74
C ARG A 272 7.97 16.48 -11.44
N LEU A 273 8.10 16.73 -12.74
CA LEU A 273 9.35 16.51 -13.47
C LEU A 273 10.49 17.35 -12.89
N GLN A 274 10.23 18.62 -12.56
CA GLN A 274 11.22 19.48 -11.89
C GLN A 274 11.63 18.95 -10.51
N LEU A 275 10.66 18.47 -9.72
CA LEU A 275 10.94 17.83 -8.43
C LEU A 275 11.76 16.53 -8.59
N TRP A 276 11.54 15.78 -9.66
CA TRP A 276 12.32 14.59 -9.99
C TRP A 276 13.74 14.96 -10.41
N THR A 277 13.91 16.03 -11.19
CA THR A 277 15.22 16.60 -11.51
C THR A 277 15.96 16.97 -10.22
N ALA A 278 15.34 17.74 -9.32
CA ALA A 278 15.93 18.07 -8.03
C ALA A 278 16.33 16.81 -7.23
N ALA A 279 15.45 15.80 -7.18
CA ALA A 279 15.76 14.53 -6.51
C ALA A 279 16.95 13.78 -7.15
N THR A 280 17.10 13.83 -8.47
CA THR A 280 18.26 13.22 -9.15
C THR A 280 19.56 13.97 -8.87
N HIS A 281 19.52 15.30 -8.76
CA HIS A 281 20.67 16.09 -8.32
C HIS A 281 21.05 15.77 -6.86
N ALA A 282 20.06 15.64 -5.97
CA ALA A 282 20.30 15.19 -4.59
C ALA A 282 20.97 13.81 -4.51
N LEU A 283 20.52 12.86 -5.34
CA LEU A 283 21.17 11.55 -5.44
C LEU A 283 22.60 11.66 -5.97
N ALA A 284 22.85 12.49 -6.97
CA ALA A 284 24.20 12.68 -7.52
C ALA A 284 25.17 13.31 -6.51
N GLU A 285 24.68 14.25 -5.70
CA GLU A 285 25.48 14.95 -4.68
C GLU A 285 25.87 14.02 -3.53
N ARG A 286 24.92 13.22 -3.03
CA ARG A 286 25.19 12.25 -1.95
C ARG A 286 24.62 10.85 -2.27
N PRO A 287 25.30 10.06 -3.12
CA PRO A 287 24.74 8.82 -3.67
C PRO A 287 24.36 7.76 -2.65
N LEU A 288 25.13 7.61 -1.57
CA LEU A 288 24.89 6.53 -0.61
C LEU A 288 23.68 6.78 0.28
N VAL A 289 23.54 8.01 0.79
CA VAL A 289 22.60 8.31 1.88
C VAL A 289 21.58 9.40 1.53
N GLY A 290 21.72 10.13 0.42
CA GLY A 290 20.80 11.21 0.05
C GLY A 290 20.89 12.43 0.97
N LEU A 291 20.23 13.53 0.62
CA LEU A 291 20.23 14.82 1.31
C LEU A 291 19.14 14.94 2.39
N THR A 292 19.41 15.71 3.44
CA THR A 292 18.39 16.16 4.41
C THR A 292 17.44 17.16 3.73
N TYR A 293 16.23 17.35 4.27
CA TYR A 293 15.28 18.34 3.78
C TYR A 293 15.87 19.75 3.72
N ALA A 294 16.67 20.17 4.71
CA ALA A 294 17.31 21.48 4.70
C ALA A 294 18.37 21.61 3.59
N GLU A 295 19.20 20.57 3.40
CA GLU A 295 20.15 20.52 2.28
C GLU A 295 19.42 20.51 0.92
N ARG A 296 18.27 19.82 0.83
CA ARG A 296 17.45 19.81 -0.39
C ARG A 296 16.83 21.18 -0.69
N GLU A 297 16.37 21.90 0.33
CA GLU A 297 15.85 23.26 0.15
C GLU A 297 16.95 24.20 -0.36
N ALA A 298 18.16 24.09 0.19
CA ALA A 298 19.32 24.84 -0.29
C ALA A 298 19.72 24.46 -1.74
N GLN A 299 19.75 23.16 -2.06
CA GLN A 299 20.05 22.68 -3.40
C GLN A 299 19.00 23.15 -4.41
N ILE A 300 17.71 23.13 -4.06
CA ILE A 300 16.65 23.64 -4.93
C ILE A 300 16.85 25.12 -5.22
N ALA A 301 17.23 25.93 -4.22
CA ALA A 301 17.51 27.34 -4.42
C ALA A 301 18.68 27.55 -5.41
N GLU A 302 19.77 26.80 -5.24
CA GLU A 302 20.92 26.87 -6.16
C GLU A 302 20.53 26.46 -7.59
N LEU A 303 19.77 25.39 -7.76
CA LEU A 303 19.32 24.93 -9.08
C LEU A 303 18.35 25.92 -9.76
N ILE A 304 17.60 26.71 -8.99
CA ILE A 304 16.78 27.81 -9.51
C ILE A 304 17.68 28.95 -10.00
N GLU A 305 18.69 29.35 -9.21
CA GLU A 305 19.66 30.38 -9.61
C GLU A 305 20.43 29.99 -10.89
N GLN A 306 20.71 28.70 -11.06
CA GLN A 306 21.35 28.14 -12.26
C GLN A 306 20.40 28.01 -13.47
N GLY A 307 19.11 28.31 -13.31
CA GLY A 307 18.10 28.17 -14.36
C GLY A 307 17.75 26.72 -14.71
N VAL A 308 18.14 25.74 -13.89
CA VAL A 308 17.80 24.33 -14.05
C VAL A 308 16.34 24.06 -13.63
N LEU A 309 15.89 24.77 -12.59
CA LEU A 309 14.53 24.69 -12.06
C LEU A 309 13.86 26.06 -12.10
N THR A 310 12.54 26.06 -12.05
CA THR A 310 11.71 27.28 -11.96
C THR A 310 11.36 27.60 -10.51
N GLU A 311 11.04 28.85 -10.21
CA GLU A 311 10.65 29.30 -8.86
C GLU A 311 9.45 28.54 -8.27
N TRP A 312 8.62 27.94 -9.14
CA TRP A 312 7.49 27.13 -8.72
C TRP A 312 7.90 26.04 -7.71
N VAL A 313 9.07 25.41 -7.89
CA VAL A 313 9.55 24.31 -7.04
C VAL A 313 9.78 24.78 -5.60
N ALA A 314 10.29 25.99 -5.40
CA ALA A 314 10.51 26.57 -4.08
C ALA A 314 9.19 26.85 -3.33
N GLY A 315 8.09 27.05 -4.05
CA GLY A 315 6.75 27.25 -3.48
C GLY A 315 6.05 25.97 -3.02
N VAL A 316 6.58 24.79 -3.36
CA VAL A 316 5.97 23.50 -2.97
C VAL A 316 6.35 23.16 -1.54
N SER A 317 5.40 23.36 -0.61
CA SER A 317 5.61 23.04 0.80
C SER A 317 6.10 21.60 1.00
N ARG A 318 7.19 21.44 1.75
CA ARG A 318 7.91 20.16 2.03
C ARG A 318 8.69 19.54 0.88
N GLY A 319 8.62 20.09 -0.35
CA GLY A 319 9.48 19.71 -1.47
C GLY A 319 9.52 18.22 -1.83
N HIS A 320 8.47 17.46 -1.50
CA HIS A 320 8.44 16.03 -1.77
C HIS A 320 8.47 15.75 -3.27
N ALA A 321 9.17 14.71 -3.68
CA ALA A 321 9.28 14.38 -5.10
C ALA A 321 7.95 13.92 -5.75
N HIS A 322 6.87 13.74 -4.97
CA HIS A 322 5.60 13.16 -5.42
C HIS A 322 5.78 11.84 -6.19
N SER A 323 6.81 11.10 -5.79
CA SER A 323 7.14 9.75 -6.24
C SER A 323 8.01 9.16 -5.14
N GLN A 324 7.61 8.03 -4.59
CA GLN A 324 8.36 7.35 -3.55
C GLN A 324 9.78 7.00 -4.03
N TYR A 325 9.95 6.68 -5.31
CA TYR A 325 11.24 6.32 -5.89
C TYR A 325 12.23 7.49 -5.88
N PHE A 326 11.80 8.65 -6.41
CA PHE A 326 12.63 9.86 -6.40
C PHE A 326 12.83 10.41 -5.00
N GLU A 327 11.80 10.34 -4.15
CA GLU A 327 11.95 10.78 -2.76
C GLU A 327 12.97 9.92 -2.02
N MET A 328 12.93 8.59 -2.19
CA MET A 328 13.91 7.68 -1.60
C MET A 328 15.33 7.89 -2.11
N ALA A 329 15.47 8.15 -3.42
CA ALA A 329 16.75 8.53 -3.99
C ALA A 329 17.27 9.83 -3.35
N ALA A 330 16.41 10.83 -3.20
CA ALA A 330 16.78 12.13 -2.67
C ALA A 330 17.10 12.10 -1.17
N THR A 331 16.35 11.36 -0.34
CA THR A 331 16.50 11.39 1.13
C THR A 331 17.21 10.20 1.74
N GLY A 332 17.44 9.15 0.96
CA GLY A 332 18.08 7.91 1.42
C GLY A 332 19.17 7.39 0.48
N GLY A 333 19.37 8.01 -0.68
CA GLY A 333 20.33 7.57 -1.68
C GLY A 333 20.06 6.14 -2.14
N VAL A 334 21.13 5.43 -2.49
CA VAL A 334 21.10 4.01 -2.84
C VAL A 334 20.57 3.16 -1.68
N LEU A 335 20.87 3.50 -0.42
CA LEU A 335 20.35 2.76 0.73
C LEU A 335 18.81 2.84 0.81
N GLY A 336 18.25 4.03 0.59
CA GLY A 336 16.81 4.25 0.53
C GLY A 336 16.15 3.48 -0.62
N LEU A 337 16.79 3.46 -1.80
CA LEU A 337 16.31 2.68 -2.94
C LEU A 337 16.36 1.17 -2.69
N ILE A 338 17.43 0.67 -2.06
CA ILE A 338 17.52 -0.74 -1.62
C ILE A 338 16.40 -1.06 -0.64
N ALA A 339 16.11 -0.16 0.31
CA ALA A 339 15.00 -0.32 1.24
C ALA A 339 13.65 -0.39 0.54
N LEU A 340 13.41 0.49 -0.44
CA LEU A 340 12.18 0.49 -1.24
C LEU A 340 12.03 -0.80 -2.05
N VAL A 341 13.10 -1.27 -2.70
CA VAL A 341 13.11 -2.55 -3.45
C VAL A 341 12.87 -3.73 -2.51
N GLY A 342 13.52 -3.76 -1.35
CA GLY A 342 13.28 -4.80 -0.35
C GLY A 342 11.82 -4.83 0.10
N PHE A 343 11.18 -3.67 0.22
CA PHE A 343 9.83 -3.57 0.76
C PHE A 343 8.72 -3.76 -0.27
N LEU A 344 8.94 -3.40 -1.53
CA LEU A 344 7.95 -3.53 -2.61
C LEU A 344 8.21 -4.74 -3.52
N ILE A 345 9.47 -5.05 -3.84
CA ILE A 345 9.79 -6.08 -4.83
C ILE A 345 9.99 -7.45 -4.16
N ALA A 346 10.72 -7.52 -3.03
CA ALA A 346 10.98 -8.80 -2.38
C ALA A 346 9.71 -9.56 -1.96
N PRO A 347 8.70 -8.95 -1.29
CA PRO A 347 7.45 -9.66 -0.99
C PRO A 347 6.68 -10.04 -2.25
N GLY A 348 6.64 -9.16 -3.27
CA GLY A 348 5.95 -9.44 -4.53
C GLY A 348 6.54 -10.66 -5.27
N VAL A 349 7.88 -10.75 -5.35
CA VAL A 349 8.57 -11.90 -5.95
C VAL A 349 8.32 -13.18 -5.13
N TYR A 350 8.38 -13.10 -3.80
CA TYR A 350 8.10 -14.25 -2.94
C TYR A 350 6.66 -14.78 -3.14
N GLN A 351 5.68 -13.88 -3.13
CA GLN A 351 4.26 -14.21 -3.28
C GLN A 351 3.94 -14.72 -4.70
N LEU A 352 4.60 -14.17 -5.72
CA LEU A 352 4.45 -14.65 -7.09
C LEU A 352 4.99 -16.06 -7.26
N ARG A 353 6.17 -16.37 -6.68
CA ARG A 353 6.72 -17.73 -6.67
C ARG A 353 5.79 -18.71 -5.95
N LEU A 354 5.16 -18.27 -4.88
CA LEU A 354 4.20 -19.08 -4.13
C LEU A 354 2.93 -19.35 -4.94
N LEU A 355 2.38 -18.33 -5.60
CA LEU A 355 1.26 -18.46 -6.52
C LEU A 355 1.57 -19.37 -7.72
N TRP A 356 2.80 -19.31 -8.25
CA TRP A 356 3.19 -20.20 -9.34
C TRP A 356 3.29 -21.67 -8.91
N ARG A 357 3.66 -21.94 -7.65
CA ARG A 357 3.70 -23.30 -7.08
C ARG A 357 2.32 -23.82 -6.74
N ASP A 358 1.46 -22.96 -6.20
CA ASP A 358 0.09 -23.27 -5.85
C ASP A 358 -0.82 -22.19 -6.44
N ARG A 359 -1.34 -22.48 -7.64
CA ARG A 359 -2.24 -21.56 -8.33
C ARG A 359 -3.50 -21.31 -7.53
N ASP A 360 -3.91 -22.20 -6.62
CA ASP A 360 -5.07 -22.10 -5.74
C ASP A 360 -4.90 -21.25 -4.49
N ASN A 361 -3.67 -20.80 -4.23
CA ASN A 361 -3.37 -19.92 -3.12
C ASN A 361 -3.93 -18.50 -3.34
N THR A 362 -5.15 -18.29 -2.87
CA THR A 362 -5.85 -17.00 -2.99
C THR A 362 -5.13 -15.87 -2.23
N TYR A 363 -4.46 -16.17 -1.12
CA TYR A 363 -3.71 -15.17 -0.36
C TYR A 363 -2.44 -14.74 -1.11
N ALA A 364 -1.72 -15.66 -1.74
CA ALA A 364 -0.58 -15.33 -2.60
C ALA A 364 -1.01 -14.45 -3.77
N LEU A 365 -2.12 -14.79 -4.44
CA LEU A 365 -2.70 -13.96 -5.51
C LEU A 365 -3.07 -12.56 -5.00
N THR A 366 -3.78 -12.49 -3.87
CA THR A 366 -4.18 -11.22 -3.24
C THR A 366 -2.96 -10.37 -2.90
N ALA A 367 -1.91 -11.00 -2.38
CA ALA A 367 -0.69 -10.31 -1.99
C ALA A 367 0.12 -9.80 -3.19
N VAL A 368 0.20 -10.55 -4.29
CA VAL A 368 0.83 -10.07 -5.54
C VAL A 368 0.10 -8.82 -6.04
N VAL A 369 -1.22 -8.84 -6.11
CA VAL A 369 -2.02 -7.69 -6.58
C VAL A 369 -1.89 -6.50 -5.63
N PHE A 370 -1.94 -6.74 -4.31
CA PHE A 370 -1.78 -5.70 -3.30
C PHE A 370 -0.40 -5.03 -3.38
N THR A 371 0.67 -5.83 -3.49
CA THR A 371 2.05 -5.35 -3.64
C THR A 371 2.23 -4.56 -4.92
N ALA A 372 1.71 -5.07 -6.04
CA ALA A 372 1.76 -4.37 -7.32
C ALA A 372 1.04 -3.01 -7.26
N GLY A 373 -0.08 -2.93 -6.55
CA GLY A 373 -0.78 -1.67 -6.32
C GLY A 373 0.10 -0.64 -5.65
N PHE A 374 0.76 -1.00 -4.54
CA PHE A 374 1.66 -0.09 -3.84
C PHE A 374 2.91 0.28 -4.65
N ALA A 375 3.42 -0.61 -5.50
CA ALA A 375 4.46 -0.25 -6.47
C ALA A 375 3.96 0.81 -7.46
N LEU A 376 2.73 0.69 -7.97
CA LEU A 376 2.13 1.66 -8.88
C LEU A 376 1.82 3.00 -8.20
N TYR A 377 1.22 2.99 -7.00
CA TYR A 377 0.90 4.23 -6.26
C TYR A 377 2.17 5.02 -5.93
N SER A 378 3.26 4.30 -5.64
CA SER A 378 4.58 4.85 -5.34
C SER A 378 5.23 5.57 -6.53
N LEU A 379 4.76 5.36 -7.76
CA LEU A 379 5.26 6.11 -8.92
C LEU A 379 4.82 7.57 -8.89
N THR A 380 3.61 7.83 -8.39
CA THR A 380 2.92 9.13 -8.53
C THR A 380 2.63 9.82 -7.20
N GLU A 381 3.06 9.24 -6.09
CA GLU A 381 3.03 9.84 -4.77
C GLU A 381 4.06 9.20 -3.82
N VAL A 382 4.37 9.90 -2.74
CA VAL A 382 5.20 9.41 -1.64
C VAL A 382 4.36 8.62 -0.61
N ALA A 383 3.64 7.61 -1.10
CA ALA A 383 2.62 6.88 -0.33
C ALA A 383 3.16 6.28 0.98
N LEU A 384 4.41 5.79 0.99
CA LEU A 384 4.99 5.12 2.15
C LEU A 384 5.59 6.09 3.19
N GLN A 385 5.64 7.40 2.91
CA GLN A 385 5.95 8.41 3.94
C GLN A 385 4.73 8.76 4.79
N HIS A 386 3.52 8.53 4.30
CA HIS A 386 2.30 8.73 5.08
C HIS A 386 2.13 7.60 6.10
N GLU A 387 2.27 7.92 7.39
CA GLU A 387 2.22 6.98 8.53
C GLU A 387 1.02 6.02 8.49
N LEU A 388 -0.18 6.52 8.14
CA LEU A 388 -1.37 5.68 7.99
C LEU A 388 -1.20 4.64 6.87
N ILE A 389 -0.75 5.08 5.69
CA ILE A 389 -0.64 4.24 4.50
C ILE A 389 0.46 3.19 4.68
N VAL A 390 1.62 3.58 5.23
CA VAL A 390 2.71 2.65 5.50
C VAL A 390 2.35 1.60 6.55
N THR A 391 1.62 2.00 7.60
CA THR A 391 1.11 1.06 8.61
C THR A 391 0.13 0.08 7.98
N PHE A 392 -0.82 0.58 7.17
CA PHE A 392 -1.78 -0.27 6.47
C PHE A 392 -1.09 -1.27 5.54
N TYR A 393 -0.15 -0.81 4.71
CA TYR A 393 0.62 -1.69 3.84
C TYR A 393 1.37 -2.76 4.63
N ALA A 394 2.16 -2.36 5.63
CA ALA A 394 2.97 -3.30 6.41
C ALA A 394 2.10 -4.32 7.15
N TYR A 395 0.98 -3.87 7.74
CA TYR A 395 0.03 -4.73 8.45
C TYR A 395 -0.61 -5.76 7.52
N VAL A 396 -1.15 -5.34 6.38
CA VAL A 396 -1.77 -6.24 5.41
C VAL A 396 -0.74 -7.18 4.80
N GLN A 397 0.47 -6.72 4.50
CA GLN A 397 1.54 -7.59 4.00
C GLN A 397 1.92 -8.69 4.98
N VAL A 398 2.13 -8.34 6.25
CA VAL A 398 2.43 -9.30 7.30
C VAL A 398 1.31 -10.33 7.44
N MET A 399 0.05 -9.89 7.38
CA MET A 399 -1.11 -10.77 7.41
C MET A 399 -1.11 -11.72 6.21
N LEU A 400 -0.95 -11.20 4.99
CA LEU A 400 -0.97 -12.00 3.77
C LEU A 400 0.20 -12.98 3.68
N VAL A 401 1.40 -12.59 4.12
CA VAL A 401 2.57 -13.49 4.19
C VAL A 401 2.30 -14.67 5.12
N VAL A 402 1.64 -14.45 6.26
CA VAL A 402 1.30 -15.53 7.20
C VAL A 402 0.17 -16.40 6.65
N LEU A 403 -0.86 -15.81 6.03
CA LEU A 403 -2.00 -16.55 5.48
C LEU A 403 -1.65 -17.35 4.22
N ALA A 404 -0.69 -16.88 3.42
CA ALA A 404 -0.35 -17.50 2.15
C ALA A 404 0.58 -18.74 2.28
N ARG A 405 0.87 -19.23 3.49
CA ARG A 405 1.83 -20.33 3.69
C ARG A 405 1.54 -21.56 2.81
N PRO A 406 2.59 -22.23 2.29
CA PRO A 406 2.43 -23.46 1.52
C PRO A 406 1.73 -24.54 2.37
N ALA A 407 0.80 -25.28 1.77
CA ALA A 407 0.13 -26.40 2.44
C ALA A 407 1.09 -27.49 2.97
N SER A 408 2.34 -27.52 2.48
CA SER A 408 3.34 -28.55 2.75
C SER A 408 4.16 -28.37 4.04
N SER A 409 3.96 -27.31 4.84
CA SER A 409 4.62 -27.21 6.17
C SER A 409 4.05 -28.18 7.22
N ASN A 410 3.07 -29.02 6.84
CA ASN A 410 2.34 -29.92 7.73
C ASN A 410 2.93 -31.34 7.81
N ALA A 411 4.07 -31.63 7.18
CA ALA A 411 4.60 -33.00 7.09
C ALA A 411 5.86 -33.30 7.95
N VAL A 412 6.35 -32.38 8.78
CA VAL A 412 7.59 -32.61 9.57
C VAL A 412 7.32 -32.77 11.08
N GLY A 413 6.06 -32.81 11.51
CA GLY A 413 5.69 -32.89 12.94
C GLY A 413 5.01 -34.17 13.41
N GLY A 414 4.76 -35.16 12.54
CA GLY A 414 3.93 -36.32 12.86
C GLY A 414 4.64 -37.65 12.61
N GLY A 415 5.08 -38.30 13.68
CA GLY A 415 5.17 -39.76 13.76
C GLY A 415 6.42 -40.43 13.18
N LEU A 416 7.52 -40.38 13.93
CA LEU A 416 8.41 -41.55 14.05
C LEU A 416 8.15 -42.14 15.43
N THR A 417 7.10 -42.95 15.53
CA THR A 417 6.95 -43.94 16.60
C THR A 417 7.24 -45.32 15.99
N CYS A 418 8.14 -46.01 16.68
CA CYS A 418 8.62 -47.37 16.49
C CYS A 418 7.52 -48.42 16.30
N GLU A 419 7.94 -49.57 15.73
CA GLU A 419 7.40 -50.95 15.76
C GLU A 419 7.43 -51.51 14.32
N THR A 420 8.14 -52.58 13.94
CA THR A 420 8.92 -53.65 14.59
C THR A 420 9.93 -54.17 13.59
#